data_AF-A0A7C7LYQ6-F1
#
_entry.id   AF-A0A7C7LYQ6-F1
#
_cell.length_a   1.000
_cell.length_b   1.000
_cell.length_c   1.000
_cell.angle_alpha   90.00
_cell.angle_beta   90.00
_cell.angle_gamma   90.00
#
_symmetry.space_group_name_H-M   'P 1'
#
loop_
_entity.id
_entity.type
_entity.pdbx_description
1 polymer ?
#
loop_
_entity_poly.entity_id
_entity_poly.type
_entity_poly.pdbx_seq_one_letter_code
_entity_poly.pdbx_strand_id
1 'polypeptide(L)'
;MFVIISGKVDVIQNGHSITQLEKGSCIGEMALLDQEPRSADASTLEESVLLKIHQEGFYALMASNPEIMRQIVKMLTRRVREMNEKLTDARR
;
A
#
# COMPACT_ATOMS: atom_id res chain seq x y z
N MET A 1 -6.67 0.00 -5.99
CA MET A 1 -5.72 -0.52 -4.99
C MET A 1 -5.91 -2.02 -4.89
N PHE A 2 -4.87 -2.74 -4.47
CA PHE A 2 -4.98 -4.16 -4.14
C PHE A 2 -4.66 -4.40 -2.67
N VAL A 3 -5.33 -5.39 -2.08
CA VAL A 3 -5.02 -5.92 -0.75
C VAL A 3 -4.55 -7.36 -0.90
N ILE A 4 -3.41 -7.70 -0.29
CA ILE A 4 -2.85 -9.05 -0.35
C ILE A 4 -3.65 -9.95 0.59
N ILE A 5 -4.36 -10.94 0.04
CA ILE A 5 -5.11 -11.95 0.80
C ILE A 5 -4.22 -13.12 1.18
N SER A 6 -3.35 -13.53 0.25
CA SER A 6 -2.27 -14.51 0.46
C SER A 6 -1.17 -14.29 -0.57
N GLY A 7 0.02 -14.80 -0.29
CA GLY A 7 1.19 -14.65 -1.15
C GLY A 7 2.13 -13.54 -0.70
N LYS A 8 3.12 -13.26 -1.56
CA LYS A 8 4.18 -12.29 -1.33
C LYS A 8 4.44 -11.44 -2.57
N VAL A 9 4.57 -10.13 -2.37
CA VAL A 9 4.73 -9.13 -3.44
C VAL A 9 5.98 -8.29 -3.18
N ASP A 10 6.84 -8.16 -4.19
CA ASP A 10 7.96 -7.24 -4.19
C ASP A 10 7.55 -5.89 -4.77
N VAL A 11 7.94 -4.81 -4.11
CA VAL A 11 7.74 -3.43 -4.57
C VAL A 11 9.05 -2.91 -5.11
N ILE A 12 9.05 -2.53 -6.38
CA ILE A 12 10.25 -2.20 -7.15
C ILE A 12 10.16 -0.74 -7.62
N GLN A 13 11.18 0.05 -7.32
CA GLN A 13 11.26 1.43 -7.79
C GLN A 13 12.61 1.65 -8.45
N ASN A 14 12.62 2.23 -9.66
CA ASN A 14 13.84 2.45 -10.45
C ASN A 14 14.69 1.19 -10.64
N GLY A 15 14.05 0.02 -10.79
CA GLY A 15 14.73 -1.26 -10.97
C GLY A 15 15.28 -1.91 -9.69
N HIS A 16 15.05 -1.31 -8.51
CA HIS A 16 15.52 -1.83 -7.23
C HIS A 16 14.36 -2.26 -6.33
N SER A 17 14.49 -3.42 -5.67
CA SER A 17 13.55 -3.86 -4.64
C SER A 17 13.65 -2.92 -3.43
N ILE A 18 12.53 -2.30 -3.10
CA ILE A 18 12.40 -1.35 -1.97
C ILE A 18 11.89 -2.08 -0.74
N THR A 19 10.89 -2.95 -0.91
CA THR A 19 10.32 -3.72 0.18
C THR A 19 9.51 -4.91 -0.33
N GLN A 20 9.34 -5.90 0.53
CA GLN A 20 8.47 -7.05 0.29
C GLN A 20 7.26 -6.97 1.21
N LEU A 21 6.09 -7.19 0.63
CA LEU A 21 4.80 -7.09 1.29
C LEU A 21 4.12 -8.46 1.31
N GLU A 22 3.46 -8.74 2.42
CA GLU A 22 2.75 -10.00 2.67
C GLU A 22 1.28 -9.73 2.99
N LYS A 23 0.54 -10.80 3.32
CA LYS A 23 -0.88 -10.77 3.67
C LYS A 23 -1.26 -9.58 4.56
N GLY A 24 -2.36 -8.93 4.20
CA GLY A 24 -2.90 -7.76 4.90
C GLY A 24 -2.30 -6.43 4.43
N SER A 25 -1.23 -6.44 3.64
CA SER A 25 -0.67 -5.22 3.06
C SER A 25 -1.48 -4.72 1.87
N CYS A 26 -1.53 -3.40 1.72
CA CYS A 26 -2.10 -2.72 0.56
C CYS A 26 -1.00 -2.24 -0.40
N ILE A 27 -1.28 -2.31 -1.71
CA ILE A 27 -0.46 -1.72 -2.79
C ILE A 27 -1.29 -0.83 -3.72
N GLY A 28 -0.64 0.23 -4.21
CA GLY A 28 -1.26 1.17 -5.12
C GLY A 28 -2.33 2.04 -4.46
N GLU A 29 -2.22 2.23 -3.16
CA GLU A 29 -3.01 3.15 -2.34
C GLU A 29 -2.62 4.61 -2.59
N MET A 30 -1.34 4.89 -2.86
CA MET A 30 -0.85 6.26 -3.10
C MET A 30 -1.59 6.89 -4.27
N ALA A 31 -1.39 6.35 -5.48
CA ALA A 31 -2.10 6.78 -6.69
C ALA A 31 -3.64 6.82 -6.55
N LEU A 32 -4.22 6.02 -5.64
CA LEU A 32 -5.67 6.03 -5.40
C LEU A 32 -6.13 7.26 -4.61
N LEU A 33 -5.34 7.69 -3.63
CA LEU A 33 -5.62 8.80 -2.72
C LEU A 33 -5.13 10.12 -3.32
N ASP A 34 -3.90 10.03 -3.83
CA ASP A 34 -3.14 10.85 -4.75
C ASP A 34 -3.78 11.51 -5.97
N GLN A 35 -4.38 10.62 -6.77
CA GLN A 35 -4.59 10.80 -8.21
C GLN A 35 -3.32 11.03 -9.04
N GLU A 36 -2.13 10.70 -8.50
CA GLU A 36 -0.86 10.69 -9.25
C GLU A 36 -0.59 9.33 -9.91
N PRO A 37 0.35 9.24 -10.88
CA PRO A 37 0.81 7.97 -11.44
C PRO A 37 1.33 6.99 -10.38
N ARG A 38 1.43 5.70 -10.75
CA ARG A 38 2.01 4.68 -9.86
C ARG A 38 3.43 5.08 -9.46
N SER A 39 3.70 5.07 -8.15
CA SER A 39 5.00 5.44 -7.58
C SER A 39 6.08 4.36 -7.69
N ALA A 40 5.67 3.10 -7.89
CA ALA A 40 6.53 1.93 -7.98
C ALA A 40 5.82 0.80 -8.73
N ASP A 41 6.61 -0.13 -9.28
CA ASP A 41 6.15 -1.40 -9.82
C ASP A 41 5.90 -2.40 -8.67
N ALA A 42 5.06 -3.41 -8.93
CA ALA A 42 4.79 -4.49 -8.00
C ALA A 42 4.79 -5.83 -8.75
N SER A 43 5.55 -6.80 -8.24
CA SER A 43 5.65 -8.15 -8.81
C SER A 43 5.40 -9.21 -7.76
N THR A 44 4.63 -10.23 -8.09
CA THR A 44 4.40 -11.38 -7.18
C THR A 44 5.65 -12.26 -7.15
N LEU A 45 6.13 -12.60 -5.95
CA LEU A 45 7.27 -13.52 -5.75
C LEU A 45 6.83 -14.98 -5.65
N GLU A 46 5.55 -15.21 -5.40
CA GLU A 46 4.92 -16.53 -5.30
C GLU A 46 3.45 -16.45 -5.75
N GLU A 47 2.77 -17.59 -5.83
CA GLU A 47 1.33 -17.62 -6.11
C GLU A 47 0.56 -16.78 -5.08
N SER A 48 -0.13 -15.76 -5.57
CA SER A 48 -0.70 -14.71 -4.72
C SER A 48 -2.17 -14.46 -5.06
N VAL A 49 -2.99 -14.27 -4.03
CA VAL A 49 -4.39 -13.88 -4.16
C VAL A 49 -4.53 -12.44 -3.72
N LEU A 50 -5.02 -11.58 -4.61
CA LEU A 50 -5.17 -10.15 -4.39
C LEU A 50 -6.63 -9.73 -4.50
N LEU A 51 -7.13 -8.99 -3.52
CA LEU A 51 -8.42 -8.32 -3.60
C LEU A 51 -8.24 -6.98 -4.32
N LYS A 52 -8.85 -6.83 -5.50
CA LYS A 52 -8.87 -5.55 -6.23
C LYS A 52 -10.01 -4.68 -5.74
N ILE A 53 -9.68 -3.46 -5.32
CA ILE A 53 -10.64 -2.40 -5.01
C ILE A 53 -10.52 -1.34 -6.11
N HIS A 54 -11.59 -1.17 -6.87
CA HIS A 54 -11.72 -0.13 -7.91
C HIS A 54 -11.81 1.26 -7.28
N GLN A 55 -11.36 2.29 -8.00
CA GLN A 55 -11.35 3.66 -7.49
C GLN A 55 -12.74 4.18 -7.13
N GLU A 56 -13.70 4.01 -8.02
CA GLU A 56 -15.10 4.37 -7.75
C GLU A 56 -15.65 3.65 -6.53
N GLY A 57 -15.43 2.33 -6.44
CA GLY A 57 -15.85 1.53 -5.29
C GLY A 57 -15.19 1.99 -3.98
N PHE A 58 -13.91 2.39 -4.03
CA PHE A 58 -13.21 2.93 -2.88
C PHE A 58 -13.80 4.25 -2.40
N TYR A 59 -14.05 5.20 -3.31
CA TYR A 59 -14.70 6.47 -2.96
C TYR A 59 -16.12 6.28 -2.43
N ALA A 60 -16.90 5.37 -3.03
CA ALA A 60 -18.24 5.03 -2.54
C ALA A 60 -18.22 4.42 -1.13
N LEU A 61 -17.26 3.53 -0.85
CA LEU A 61 -17.06 2.94 0.48
C LEU A 61 -16.68 4.00 1.52
N MET A 62 -15.80 4.94 1.17
CA MET A 62 -15.40 6.03 2.06
C MET A 62 -16.56 6.99 2.35
N ALA A 63 -17.35 7.32 1.33
CA ALA A 63 -18.53 8.18 1.47
C ALA A 63 -19.59 7.54 2.37
N SER A 64 -19.76 6.23 2.29
CA SER A 64 -20.80 5.49 3.03
C SER A 64 -20.37 5.07 4.44
N ASN A 65 -19.05 4.98 4.70
CA ASN A 65 -18.51 4.49 5.97
C ASN A 65 -17.31 5.34 6.44
N PRO A 66 -17.55 6.45 7.17
CA PRO A 66 -16.49 7.34 7.63
C PRO A 66 -15.42 6.68 8.51
N GLU A 67 -15.75 5.55 9.16
CA GLU A 67 -14.80 4.78 9.96
C GLU A 67 -13.69 4.16 9.10
N ILE A 68 -13.99 3.75 7.87
CA ILE A 68 -12.99 3.19 6.95
C ILE A 68 -11.89 4.22 6.68
N MET A 69 -12.29 5.47 6.41
CA MET A 69 -11.34 6.56 6.19
C MET A 69 -10.43 6.78 7.41
N ARG A 70 -11.00 6.76 8.63
CA ARG A 70 -10.21 6.89 9.86
C ARG A 70 -9.16 5.79 10.00
N GLN A 71 -9.50 4.55 9.65
CA GLN A 71 -8.55 3.43 9.72
C GLN A 71 -7.44 3.55 8.65
N ILE A 72 -7.78 4.02 7.45
CA ILE A 72 -6.81 4.28 6.39
C ILE A 72 -5.82 5.36 6.81
N VAL A 73 -6.30 6.48 7.33
CA VAL A 73 -5.44 7.57 7.84
C VAL A 73 -4.51 7.07 8.96
N LYS A 74 -5.02 6.26 9.91
CA LYS A 74 -4.19 5.65 10.95
C LYS A 74 -3.11 4.74 10.36
N MET A 75 -3.45 3.90 9.39
CA MET A 75 -2.51 2.99 8.73
C MET A 75 -1.41 3.77 7.99
N LEU A 76 -1.77 4.79 7.21
CA LEU A 76 -0.79 5.64 6.52
C LEU A 76 0.11 6.39 7.50
N THR A 77 -0.45 6.93 8.58
CA THR A 77 0.32 7.61 9.64
C THR A 77 1.36 6.67 10.26
N ARG A 78 0.99 5.41 10.49
CA ARG A 78 1.90 4.39 11.01
C ARG A 78 3.02 4.06 10.02
N ARG A 79 2.69 3.86 8.73
CA ARG A 79 3.70 3.63 7.68
C ARG A 79 4.72 4.77 7.60
N VAL A 80 4.26 6.02 7.67
CA VAL A 80 5.17 7.19 7.66
C VAL A 80 6.12 7.17 8.87
N ARG A 81 5.64 6.81 10.06
CA ARG A 81 6.49 6.68 11.27
C ARG A 81 7.55 5.59 11.10
N GLU A 82 7.12 4.39 10.66
CA GLU A 82 8.03 3.26 10.42
C GLU A 82 9.10 3.60 9.37
N MET A 83 8.73 4.34 8.32
CA MET A 83 9.68 4.79 7.29
C MET A 83 10.67 5.83 7.84
N ASN A 84 10.21 6.78 8.66
CA ASN A 84 11.07 7.79 9.29
C ASN A 84 12.04 7.16 10.30
N GLU A 85 11.59 6.15 11.06
CA GLU A 85 12.44 5.39 11.99
C GLU A 85 13.57 4.69 11.22
N LYS A 86 13.24 3.94 10.16
CA LYS A 86 14.24 3.28 9.29
C LYS A 86 15.25 4.26 8.69
N LEU A 87 14.80 5.46 8.27
CA LEU A 87 15.69 6.49 7.73
C LEU A 87 16.65 7.05 8.79
N THR A 88 16.19 7.14 10.05
CA THR A 88 17.00 7.65 11.17
C THR A 88 18.03 6.61 11.60
N ASP A 89 17.66 5.33 11.62
CA ASP A 89 18.58 4.23 11.94
C ASP A 89 19.63 4.02 10.84
N ALA A 90 19.27 4.16 9.57
CA ALA A 90 20.23 4.06 8.45
C ALA A 90 21.28 5.20 8.40
N ARG A 91 21.09 6.26 9.20
CA ARG A 91 22.03 7.39 9.33
C ARG A 91 22.96 7.28 10.55
N ARG A 92 22.80 6.26 11.38
CA ARG A 92 23.71 5.93 12.49
C ARG A 92 24.73 4.88 12.07
#